data_AF-A0A482W6A1-F1
#
_entry.id   AF-A0A482W6A1-F1
#
_cell.length_a   1.000
_cell.length_b   1.000
_cell.length_c   1.000
_cell.angle_alpha   90.00
_cell.angle_beta   90.00
_cell.angle_gamma   90.00
#
_symmetry.space_group_name_H-M   'P 1'
#
loop_
_entity.id
_entity.type
_entity.pdbx_description
1 polymer ?
#
loop_
_entity_poly.entity_id
_entity_poly.type
_entity_poly.pdbx_seq_one_letter_code
_entity_poly.pdbx_strand_id
1 'polypeptide(L)'
;VMITDVDSMMEQLKESHYFNLPSQGNIYTMAFLQVANCPHKILVASLKRDIFCIEYQESQGGLIPTTKEISFTYIPSGAEIIAIDAFNKSQTKNEFVIGIAIIKNSNLLDSLEFYLNIYSEWEENDDFNIDNIAQNCLNVELNFTPYQLTHTDLIIWEDDKIVSREVVFLLSGSDNQIHIYREYADHLYKELENKEYFPEFIKTPSPVVWMDLHFNKDSSEDVLTYGLSNYISLPRHDYTCVLTCCQIADIDFDGDKEILIGNTSEEIMLYKRDPDRGWCLEELKLFASPIISMKYVDVIEDGVKELVVLSMKGVHFLQHDFSFVDKALSDKIVNF
;
A
#
# COMPACT_ATOMS: atom_id res chain seq x y z
N VAL A 1 -7.60 -36.79 -3.79
CA VAL A 1 -7.49 -36.19 -5.13
C VAL A 1 -6.01 -36.22 -5.46
N MET A 2 -5.64 -36.88 -6.55
CA MET A 2 -4.25 -36.94 -6.99
C MET A 2 -3.85 -35.52 -7.40
N ILE A 3 -2.94 -34.91 -6.66
CA ILE A 3 -2.26 -33.68 -7.06
C ILE A 3 -1.37 -34.11 -8.24
N THR A 4 -1.84 -33.85 -9.45
CA THR A 4 -1.02 -33.94 -10.65
C THR A 4 0.08 -32.89 -10.54
N ASP A 5 1.30 -33.24 -10.96
CA ASP A 5 2.48 -32.35 -11.08
C ASP A 5 2.18 -31.13 -11.97
N VAL A 6 1.44 -30.17 -11.42
CA VAL A 6 1.34 -28.80 -11.91
C VAL A 6 2.29 -28.04 -11.00
N ASP A 7 3.35 -27.48 -11.57
CA ASP A 7 4.31 -26.64 -10.83
C ASP A 7 3.51 -25.63 -9.98
N SER A 8 3.67 -25.68 -8.66
CA SER A 8 2.89 -24.82 -7.77
C SER A 8 3.26 -23.35 -8.04
N MET A 9 2.24 -22.49 -8.18
CA MET A 9 2.42 -21.09 -8.56
C MET A 9 3.17 -20.32 -7.47
N MET A 10 2.87 -20.61 -6.19
CA MET A 10 3.53 -19.98 -5.06
C MET A 10 4.86 -20.63 -4.68
N GLU A 11 5.20 -21.83 -5.18
CA GLU A 11 6.54 -22.42 -5.08
C GLU A 11 7.55 -21.68 -5.97
N GLN A 12 7.10 -21.06 -7.07
CA GLN A 12 7.94 -20.18 -7.89
C GLN A 12 8.32 -18.90 -7.15
N LEU A 13 7.50 -18.45 -6.20
CA LEU A 13 7.79 -17.31 -5.34
C LEU A 13 8.67 -17.71 -4.14
N LYS A 14 9.97 -17.46 -4.26
CA LYS A 14 10.98 -17.76 -3.25
C LYS A 14 11.27 -16.55 -2.39
N GLU A 15 11.43 -16.77 -1.08
CA GLU A 15 11.83 -15.71 -0.15
C GLU A 15 13.26 -15.28 -0.43
N SER A 16 13.42 -14.09 -1.00
CA SER A 16 14.72 -13.47 -1.29
C SER A 16 15.26 -12.75 -0.06
N HIS A 17 14.38 -12.12 0.71
CA HIS A 17 14.73 -11.39 1.92
C HIS A 17 13.59 -11.39 2.95
N TYR A 18 13.97 -11.47 4.22
CA TYR A 18 13.09 -11.23 5.35
C TYR A 18 13.69 -10.15 6.26
N PHE A 19 12.93 -9.08 6.49
CA PHE A 19 13.28 -8.03 7.44
C PHE A 19 12.45 -8.15 8.71
N ASN A 20 13.10 -8.41 9.84
CA ASN A 20 12.42 -8.52 11.13
C ASN A 20 12.12 -7.13 11.71
N LEU A 21 10.85 -6.87 12.04
CA LEU A 21 10.45 -5.63 12.69
C LEU A 21 10.70 -5.68 14.21
N PRO A 22 11.15 -4.58 14.84
CA PRO A 22 11.38 -4.53 16.28
C PRO A 22 10.07 -4.57 17.09
N SER A 23 8.98 -4.11 16.50
CA SER A 23 7.62 -4.27 17.01
C SER A 23 6.63 -4.42 15.85
N GLN A 24 5.48 -5.03 16.11
CA GLN A 24 4.47 -5.28 15.08
C GLN A 24 4.05 -3.97 14.38
N GLY A 25 3.86 -4.03 13.07
CA GLY A 25 3.14 -3.00 12.31
C GLY A 25 1.63 -3.22 12.37
N ASN A 26 0.90 -2.53 11.50
CA ASN A 26 -0.51 -2.77 11.23
C ASN A 26 -0.78 -2.68 9.71
N ILE A 27 -2.04 -2.81 9.30
CA ILE A 27 -2.42 -2.85 7.87
C ILE A 27 -2.10 -1.56 7.09
N TYR A 28 -1.87 -0.44 7.78
CA TYR A 28 -1.55 0.87 7.20
C TYR A 28 -0.09 1.30 7.44
N THR A 29 0.80 0.43 7.91
CA THR A 29 2.19 0.80 8.26
C THR A 29 3.20 0.48 7.16
N MET A 30 2.75 0.33 5.91
CA MET A 30 3.62 0.08 4.76
C MET A 30 3.24 1.04 3.62
N ALA A 31 4.21 1.83 3.15
CA ALA A 31 4.06 2.77 2.06
C ALA A 31 5.12 2.52 0.97
N PHE A 32 4.74 2.68 -0.29
CA PHE A 32 5.61 2.49 -1.45
C PHE A 32 6.00 3.83 -2.04
N LEU A 33 7.29 4.05 -2.27
CA LEU A 33 7.83 5.26 -2.84
C LEU A 33 8.29 4.96 -4.27
N GLN A 34 7.48 5.38 -5.24
CA GLN A 34 7.80 5.28 -6.67
C GLN A 34 8.73 6.45 -7.05
N VAL A 35 10.03 6.19 -7.01
CA VAL A 35 11.09 7.17 -7.30
C VAL A 35 11.29 7.23 -8.81
N ALA A 36 11.47 8.42 -9.39
CA ALA A 36 11.48 8.57 -10.85
C ALA A 36 12.77 8.06 -11.54
N ASN A 37 13.87 7.92 -10.79
CA ASN A 37 15.21 7.68 -11.34
C ASN A 37 16.02 6.61 -10.57
N CYS A 38 15.41 5.93 -9.60
CA CYS A 38 16.07 4.93 -8.75
C CYS A 38 15.08 3.79 -8.45
N PRO A 39 15.59 2.60 -8.03
CA PRO A 39 14.75 1.54 -7.49
C PRO A 39 13.73 2.08 -6.48
N HIS A 40 12.54 1.53 -6.54
CA HIS A 40 11.46 1.89 -5.63
C HIS A 40 11.88 1.59 -4.18
N LYS A 41 11.43 2.45 -3.28
CA LYS A 41 11.72 2.31 -1.85
C LYS A 41 10.46 1.96 -1.10
N ILE A 42 10.62 1.25 0.01
CA ILE A 42 9.49 0.83 0.84
C ILE A 42 9.71 1.38 2.23
N LEU A 43 8.74 2.15 2.72
CA LEU A 43 8.70 2.54 4.11
C LEU A 43 7.85 1.58 4.90
N VAL A 44 8.41 1.09 6.00
CA VAL A 44 7.71 0.23 6.94
C VAL A 44 7.86 0.81 8.33
N ALA A 45 6.72 1.18 8.92
CA ALA A 45 6.65 1.66 10.28
C ALA A 45 6.33 0.51 11.24
N SER A 46 6.93 0.55 12.41
CA SER A 46 6.53 -0.26 13.55
C SER A 46 5.60 0.54 14.45
N LEU A 47 4.77 -0.13 15.25
CA LEU A 47 3.85 0.55 16.17
C LEU A 47 4.62 1.49 17.12
N LYS A 48 5.79 1.08 17.60
CA LYS A 48 6.66 1.86 18.49
C LYS A 48 7.62 2.76 17.71
N ARG A 49 7.08 3.66 16.87
CA ARG A 49 7.76 4.79 16.18
C ARG A 49 8.90 4.48 15.20
N ASP A 50 9.52 3.30 15.24
CA ASP A 50 10.66 3.02 14.37
C ASP A 50 10.17 2.88 12.92
N ILE A 51 10.76 3.66 12.00
CA ILE A 51 10.42 3.65 10.58
C ILE A 51 11.66 3.24 9.80
N PHE A 52 11.51 2.24 8.93
CA PHE A 52 12.59 1.70 8.12
C PHE A 52 12.32 1.97 6.66
N CYS A 53 13.33 2.47 5.96
CA CYS A 53 13.38 2.53 4.51
C CYS A 53 14.16 1.32 4.00
N ILE A 54 13.49 0.51 3.19
CA ILE A 54 14.06 -0.66 2.54
C ILE A 54 14.22 -0.33 1.05
N GLU A 55 15.43 -0.53 0.55
CA GLU A 55 15.82 -0.34 -0.83
C GLU A 55 16.40 -1.63 -1.37
N TYR A 56 16.34 -1.82 -2.68
CA TYR A 56 16.89 -2.99 -3.34
C TYR A 56 17.90 -2.62 -4.40
N GLN A 57 18.94 -3.44 -4.46
CA GLN A 57 19.90 -3.43 -5.55
C GLN A 57 19.92 -4.82 -6.18
N GLU A 58 19.94 -4.85 -7.52
CA GLU A 58 20.11 -6.10 -8.24
C GLU A 58 21.58 -6.55 -8.19
N SER A 59 21.80 -7.82 -7.89
CA SER A 59 23.12 -8.45 -8.01
C SER A 59 22.98 -9.89 -8.46
N GLN A 60 23.49 -10.19 -9.67
CA GLN A 60 23.49 -11.54 -10.25
C GLN A 60 22.10 -12.21 -10.27
N GLY A 61 21.03 -11.44 -10.57
CA GLY A 61 19.65 -11.94 -10.60
C GLY A 61 18.98 -12.10 -9.23
N GLY A 62 19.68 -11.78 -8.14
CA GLY A 62 19.12 -11.72 -6.80
C GLY A 62 18.95 -10.29 -6.30
N LEU A 63 17.91 -10.08 -5.51
CA LEU A 63 17.66 -8.81 -4.81
C LEU A 63 18.52 -8.72 -3.54
N ILE A 64 19.40 -7.72 -3.47
CA ILE A 64 20.14 -7.38 -2.25
C ILE A 64 19.43 -6.22 -1.54
N PRO A 65 18.84 -6.47 -0.37
CA PRO A 65 18.19 -5.42 0.41
C PRO A 65 19.23 -4.52 1.08
N THR A 66 18.90 -3.24 1.17
CA THR A 66 19.53 -2.29 2.09
C THR A 66 18.43 -1.71 2.96
N THR A 67 18.53 -1.89 4.28
CA THR A 67 17.58 -1.32 5.24
C THR A 67 18.24 -0.20 6.03
N LYS A 68 17.58 0.94 6.10
CA LYS A 68 17.99 2.10 6.88
C LYS A 68 16.85 2.55 7.79
N GLU A 69 17.14 2.76 9.07
CA GLU A 69 16.20 3.39 10.00
C GLU A 69 16.18 4.91 9.76
N ILE A 70 14.99 5.50 9.62
CA ILE A 70 14.80 6.92 9.32
C ILE A 70 14.19 7.61 10.53
N SER A 71 14.86 8.68 10.97
CA SER A 71 14.43 9.49 12.11
C SER A 71 13.56 10.67 11.67
N PHE A 72 12.24 10.47 11.68
CA PHE A 72 11.27 11.54 11.45
C PHE A 72 11.17 12.47 12.67
N THR A 73 11.29 13.77 12.44
CA THR A 73 11.12 14.79 13.49
C THR A 73 9.67 14.86 13.96
N TYR A 74 9.45 15.38 15.16
CA TYR A 74 8.10 15.58 15.72
C TYR A 74 7.25 14.31 15.91
N ILE A 75 7.89 13.13 16.01
CA ILE A 75 7.27 11.92 16.56
C ILE A 75 7.74 11.76 18.01
N PRO A 76 6.93 12.19 19.01
CA PRO A 76 7.37 12.23 20.40
C PRO A 76 7.54 10.82 21.00
N SER A 77 8.34 10.72 22.06
CA SER A 77 8.50 9.48 22.81
C SER A 77 7.15 9.02 23.38
N GLY A 78 6.80 7.75 23.16
CA GLY A 78 5.53 7.18 23.60
C GLY A 78 4.36 7.42 22.66
N ALA A 79 4.59 8.02 21.49
CA ALA A 79 3.62 7.99 20.39
C ALA A 79 3.61 6.61 19.71
N GLU A 80 2.47 6.26 19.13
CA GLU A 80 2.30 5.08 18.27
C GLU A 80 1.97 5.53 16.85
N ILE A 81 2.57 4.87 15.86
CA ILE A 81 2.26 5.11 14.45
C ILE A 81 1.03 4.30 14.05
N ILE A 82 0.01 5.00 13.53
CA ILE A 82 -1.26 4.40 13.14
C ILE A 82 -1.29 4.14 11.63
N ALA A 83 -0.87 5.11 10.83
CA ALA A 83 -0.80 4.97 9.38
C ALA A 83 0.35 5.78 8.80
N ILE A 84 0.92 5.28 7.72
CA ILE A 84 1.91 5.97 6.90
C ILE A 84 1.49 5.86 5.44
N ASP A 85 1.64 6.95 4.72
CA ASP A 85 1.45 6.95 3.28
C ASP A 85 2.43 7.94 2.63
N ALA A 86 2.75 7.71 1.36
CA ALA A 86 3.70 8.54 0.64
C ALA A 86 3.34 8.63 -0.84
N PHE A 87 3.58 9.79 -1.44
CA PHE A 87 3.44 10.00 -2.87
C PHE A 87 4.51 10.94 -3.41
N ASN A 88 4.75 10.85 -4.72
CA ASN A 88 5.61 11.78 -5.45
C ASN A 88 4.74 12.77 -6.23
N LYS A 89 4.92 14.08 -6.01
CA LYS A 89 4.19 15.14 -6.73
C LYS A 89 4.60 15.27 -8.19
N SER A 90 5.83 14.87 -8.52
CA SER A 90 6.39 15.02 -9.85
C SER A 90 6.51 13.68 -10.56
N GLN A 91 6.29 13.70 -11.87
CA GLN A 91 6.52 12.53 -12.74
C GLN A 91 7.98 12.41 -13.20
N THR A 92 8.78 13.47 -13.00
CA THR A 92 10.15 13.56 -13.53
C THR A 92 11.19 13.85 -12.46
N LYS A 93 10.75 14.31 -11.29
CA LYS A 93 11.58 14.65 -10.13
C LYS A 93 11.12 13.88 -8.91
N ASN A 94 11.92 13.92 -7.86
CA ASN A 94 11.65 13.25 -6.58
C ASN A 94 11.03 14.23 -5.57
N GLU A 95 9.85 14.76 -5.88
CA GLU A 95 9.12 15.71 -5.02
C GLU A 95 8.17 14.95 -4.08
N PHE A 96 8.77 14.21 -3.14
CA PHE A 96 8.02 13.34 -2.24
C PHE A 96 7.34 14.08 -1.09
N VAL A 97 6.16 13.58 -0.76
CA VAL A 97 5.40 13.96 0.42
C VAL A 97 5.08 12.68 1.19
N ILE A 98 5.35 12.67 2.49
CA ILE A 98 5.10 11.53 3.39
C ILE A 98 4.16 12.00 4.48
N GLY A 99 3.03 11.33 4.64
CA GLY A 99 2.10 11.57 5.74
C GLY A 99 2.21 10.46 6.79
N ILE A 100 2.23 10.83 8.06
CA ILE A 100 2.27 9.89 9.19
C ILE A 100 1.21 10.29 10.20
N ALA A 101 0.21 9.44 10.40
CA ALA A 101 -0.78 9.59 11.45
C ALA A 101 -0.28 8.93 12.74
N ILE A 102 -0.29 9.68 13.84
CA ILE A 102 0.20 9.23 15.15
C ILE A 102 -0.83 9.46 16.26
N ILE A 103 -0.79 8.59 17.26
CA ILE A 103 -1.51 8.75 18.52
C ILE A 103 -0.50 8.89 19.66
N LYS A 104 -0.83 9.73 20.64
CA LYS A 104 0.04 9.99 21.80
C LYS A 104 -0.81 10.15 23.05
N ASN A 105 -0.34 9.63 24.17
CA ASN A 105 -0.92 9.94 25.48
C ASN A 105 -0.65 11.40 25.84
N SER A 106 -1.71 12.15 26.16
CA SER A 106 -1.57 13.52 26.65
C SER A 106 -0.94 13.53 28.04
N ASN A 107 -0.36 14.67 28.39
CA ASN A 107 0.10 14.95 29.76
C ASN A 107 -1.08 15.18 30.73
N LEU A 108 -2.29 15.38 30.21
CA LEU A 108 -3.53 15.47 30.98
C LEU A 108 -4.10 14.06 31.18
N LEU A 109 -4.48 13.73 32.42
CA LEU A 109 -5.01 12.42 32.82
C LEU A 109 -6.06 11.89 31.84
N ASP A 110 -5.78 10.70 31.28
CA ASP A 110 -6.66 9.88 30.42
C ASP A 110 -7.15 10.51 29.11
N SER A 111 -6.39 11.45 28.53
CA SER A 111 -6.69 11.98 27.19
C SER A 111 -5.65 11.56 26.15
N LEU A 112 -6.12 11.27 24.93
CA LEU A 112 -5.30 10.92 23.77
C LEU A 112 -5.26 12.12 22.82
N GLU A 113 -4.08 12.39 22.30
CA GLU A 113 -3.82 13.41 21.28
C GLU A 113 -3.53 12.71 19.95
N PHE A 114 -4.10 13.23 18.87
CA PHE A 114 -4.01 12.65 17.53
C PHE A 114 -3.42 13.68 16.58
N TYR A 115 -2.48 13.25 15.74
CA TYR A 115 -1.82 14.15 14.79
C TYR A 115 -1.64 13.48 13.44
N LEU A 116 -1.72 14.29 12.39
CA LEU A 116 -1.19 13.98 11.07
C LEU A 116 0.07 14.83 10.85
N ASN A 117 1.22 14.19 10.80
CA ASN A 117 2.47 14.83 10.42
C ASN A 117 2.67 14.67 8.90
N ILE A 118 2.88 15.78 8.20
CA ILE A 118 3.15 15.79 6.76
C ILE A 118 4.56 16.28 6.54
N TYR A 119 5.36 15.49 5.84
CA TYR A 119 6.77 15.73 5.59
C TYR A 119 6.99 15.94 4.08
N SER A 120 7.66 17.01 3.71
CA SER A 120 8.11 17.23 2.33
C SER A 120 9.25 18.23 2.33
N GLU A 121 10.21 18.07 1.44
CA GLU A 121 11.31 19.02 1.28
C GLU A 121 11.54 19.26 -0.20
N TRP A 122 11.89 20.49 -0.55
CA TRP A 122 12.27 20.83 -1.90
C TRP A 122 13.78 20.72 -2.05
N GLU A 123 14.23 19.87 -2.98
CA GLU A 123 15.65 19.70 -3.28
C GLU A 123 15.99 20.29 -4.65
N GLU A 124 17.10 21.03 -4.72
CA GLU A 124 17.63 21.58 -5.98
C GLU A 124 18.16 20.48 -6.91
N ASN A 125 18.64 19.38 -6.32
CA ASN A 125 19.18 18.23 -7.04
C ASN A 125 18.10 17.15 -7.20
N ASP A 126 18.23 16.33 -8.24
CA ASP A 126 17.29 15.23 -8.50
C ASP A 126 17.52 14.00 -7.59
N ASP A 127 18.51 14.05 -6.71
CA ASP A 127 18.81 12.95 -5.78
C ASP A 127 17.69 12.84 -4.74
N PHE A 128 17.19 11.62 -4.50
CA PHE A 128 16.21 11.41 -3.44
C PHE A 128 16.91 11.30 -2.08
N ASN A 129 16.64 12.23 -1.16
CA ASN A 129 17.12 12.15 0.21
C ASN A 129 15.98 12.20 1.25
N ILE A 130 15.62 11.02 1.73
CA ILE A 130 14.57 10.88 2.76
C ILE A 130 14.95 11.49 4.11
N ASP A 131 16.24 11.60 4.46
CA ASP A 131 16.63 12.16 5.76
C ASP A 131 16.24 13.64 5.82
N ASN A 132 16.40 14.37 4.72
CA ASN A 132 16.03 15.78 4.59
C ASN A 132 14.52 15.94 4.67
N ILE A 133 13.75 15.15 3.90
CA ILE A 133 12.28 15.12 3.96
C ILE A 133 11.82 14.89 5.41
N ALA A 134 12.43 13.93 6.11
CA ALA A 134 12.08 13.59 7.48
C ALA A 134 12.34 14.71 8.51
N GLN A 135 13.05 15.78 8.14
CA GLN A 135 13.27 16.94 9.02
C GLN A 135 12.21 18.03 8.87
N ASN A 136 11.63 18.24 7.68
CA ASN A 136 10.67 19.30 7.42
C ASN A 136 9.24 18.81 7.61
N CYS A 137 8.65 19.14 8.77
CA CYS A 137 7.38 18.60 9.22
C CYS A 137 6.34 19.69 9.43
N LEU A 138 5.18 19.52 8.82
CA LEU A 138 3.93 20.17 9.18
C LEU A 138 3.13 19.25 10.10
N ASN A 139 2.86 19.71 11.33
CA ASN A 139 2.01 19.00 12.27
C ASN A 139 0.57 19.51 12.18
N VAL A 140 -0.38 18.60 11.95
CA VAL A 140 -1.82 18.88 11.92
C VAL A 140 -2.47 18.15 13.10
N GLU A 141 -3.05 18.90 14.03
CA GLU A 141 -3.81 18.34 15.17
C GLU A 141 -5.17 17.83 14.70
N LEU A 142 -5.53 16.63 15.15
CA LEU A 142 -6.79 15.95 14.80
C LEU A 142 -7.69 15.87 16.03
N ASN A 143 -9.00 16.04 15.83
CA ASN A 143 -10.02 15.92 16.86
C ASN A 143 -10.77 14.58 16.83
N PHE A 144 -10.26 13.60 16.07
CA PHE A 144 -10.80 12.26 15.89
C PHE A 144 -9.66 11.21 15.94
N THR A 145 -10.01 9.93 16.14
CA THR A 145 -9.04 8.84 16.00
C THR A 145 -8.83 8.52 14.52
N PRO A 146 -7.61 8.65 13.98
CA PRO A 146 -7.32 8.33 12.59
C PRO A 146 -7.30 6.83 12.36
N TYR A 147 -7.69 6.39 11.16
CA TYR A 147 -7.53 5.03 10.68
C TYR A 147 -6.59 5.00 9.47
N GLN A 148 -7.12 4.80 8.27
CA GLN A 148 -6.31 4.69 7.07
C GLN A 148 -5.95 6.09 6.56
N LEU A 149 -4.65 6.26 6.28
CA LEU A 149 -4.12 7.35 5.49
C LEU A 149 -3.82 6.81 4.09
N THR A 150 -4.27 7.51 3.06
CA THR A 150 -3.96 7.21 1.66
C THR A 150 -3.94 8.52 0.86
N HIS A 151 -3.55 8.46 -0.41
CA HIS A 151 -3.57 9.61 -1.30
C HIS A 151 -4.34 9.29 -2.58
N THR A 152 -4.84 10.34 -3.22
CA THR A 152 -5.51 10.24 -4.52
C THR A 152 -5.34 11.51 -5.33
N ASP A 153 -5.62 11.42 -6.62
CA ASP A 153 -5.77 12.58 -7.48
C ASP A 153 -7.14 13.24 -7.27
N LEU A 154 -7.14 14.48 -6.79
CA LEU A 154 -8.29 15.36 -6.86
C LEU A 154 -8.33 15.98 -8.27
N ILE A 155 -9.34 15.59 -9.06
CA ILE A 155 -9.56 16.07 -10.42
C ILE A 155 -10.66 17.14 -10.38
N ILE A 156 -10.32 18.37 -10.76
CA ILE A 156 -11.28 19.48 -10.83
C ILE A 156 -11.75 19.63 -12.28
N TRP A 157 -13.07 19.61 -12.45
CA TRP A 157 -13.75 19.72 -13.73
C TRP A 157 -14.45 21.07 -13.88
N GLU A 158 -14.30 21.73 -15.02
CA GLU A 158 -15.15 22.84 -15.46
C GLU A 158 -15.61 22.57 -16.90
N ASP A 159 -16.92 22.67 -17.15
CA ASP A 159 -17.53 22.47 -18.48
C ASP A 159 -17.03 21.20 -19.21
N ASP A 160 -17.07 20.05 -18.52
CA ASP A 160 -16.61 18.73 -19.00
C ASP A 160 -15.11 18.64 -19.37
N LYS A 161 -14.29 19.58 -18.89
CA LYS A 161 -12.83 19.56 -19.06
C LYS A 161 -12.13 19.51 -17.72
N ILE A 162 -11.05 18.73 -17.68
CA ILE A 162 -10.13 18.71 -16.54
C ILE A 162 -9.37 20.03 -16.53
N VAL A 163 -9.58 20.83 -15.49
CA VAL A 163 -8.89 22.11 -15.28
C VAL A 163 -7.65 21.93 -14.41
N SER A 164 -7.74 21.05 -13.42
CA SER A 164 -6.58 20.70 -12.59
C SER A 164 -6.66 19.25 -12.13
N ARG A 165 -5.48 18.72 -11.83
CA ARG A 165 -5.26 17.43 -11.18
C ARG A 165 -4.17 17.65 -10.14
N GLU A 166 -4.47 17.35 -8.90
CA GLU A 166 -3.55 17.52 -7.78
C GLU A 166 -3.66 16.36 -6.81
N VAL A 167 -2.57 16.01 -6.14
CA VAL A 167 -2.57 14.91 -5.18
C VAL A 167 -3.01 15.43 -3.81
N VAL A 168 -3.96 14.76 -3.18
CA VAL A 168 -4.46 15.06 -1.84
C VAL A 168 -4.34 13.85 -0.94
N PHE A 169 -4.14 14.08 0.37
CA PHE A 169 -4.28 13.02 1.36
C PHE A 169 -5.74 12.83 1.73
N LEU A 170 -6.13 11.57 1.90
CA LEU A 170 -7.39 11.14 2.48
C LEU A 170 -7.11 10.46 3.82
N LEU A 171 -7.78 10.90 4.88
CA LEU A 171 -7.64 10.32 6.22
C LEU A 171 -9.01 9.97 6.78
N SER A 172 -9.27 8.69 7.00
CA SER A 172 -10.53 8.25 7.62
C SER A 172 -10.51 8.39 9.14
N GLY A 173 -11.64 8.82 9.70
CA GLY A 173 -11.79 9.13 11.12
C GLY A 173 -12.87 8.31 11.85
N SER A 174 -12.75 8.25 13.18
CA SER A 174 -13.76 7.67 14.09
C SER A 174 -15.08 8.43 14.16
N ASP A 175 -15.13 9.61 13.56
CA ASP A 175 -16.29 10.49 13.45
C ASP A 175 -17.18 10.17 12.24
N ASN A 176 -16.90 9.07 11.53
CA ASN A 176 -17.59 8.63 10.31
C ASN A 176 -17.43 9.63 9.15
N GLN A 177 -16.23 10.20 9.03
CA GLN A 177 -15.85 11.07 7.92
C GLN A 177 -14.55 10.59 7.28
N ILE A 178 -14.34 10.99 6.03
CA ILE A 178 -13.04 10.91 5.36
C ILE A 178 -12.59 12.36 5.14
N HIS A 179 -11.49 12.75 5.75
CA HIS A 179 -10.95 14.11 5.70
C HIS A 179 -9.98 14.24 4.54
N ILE A 180 -10.05 15.36 3.82
CA ILE A 180 -9.19 15.62 2.65
C ILE A 180 -8.20 16.72 3.00
N TYR A 181 -6.90 16.42 2.98
CA TYR A 181 -5.85 17.41 3.19
C TYR A 181 -5.18 17.75 1.87
N ARG A 182 -5.29 19.03 1.48
CA ARG A 182 -4.73 19.58 0.24
C ARG A 182 -3.61 20.58 0.55
N GLU A 183 -2.56 20.55 -0.26
CA GLU A 183 -1.52 21.56 -0.27
C GLU A 183 -2.07 22.87 -0.87
N TYR A 184 -2.12 23.94 -0.09
CA TYR A 184 -2.61 25.26 -0.57
C TYR A 184 -1.47 26.25 -0.85
N ALA A 185 -0.31 26.00 -0.25
CA ALA A 185 0.95 26.68 -0.49
C ALA A 185 2.08 25.69 -0.16
N ASP A 186 3.30 25.98 -0.58
CA ASP A 186 4.45 25.09 -0.41
C ASP A 186 4.59 24.55 1.03
N HIS A 187 4.51 23.21 1.17
CA HIS A 187 4.55 22.48 2.45
C HIS A 187 3.45 22.88 3.46
N LEU A 188 2.41 23.59 3.01
CA LEU A 188 1.29 24.03 3.84
C LEU A 188 0.02 23.32 3.39
N TYR A 189 -0.47 22.44 4.26
CA TYR A 189 -1.67 21.65 4.05
C TYR A 189 -2.82 22.15 4.91
N LYS A 190 -4.03 22.09 4.35
CA LYS A 190 -5.28 22.38 5.06
C LYS A 190 -6.33 21.35 4.69
N GLU A 191 -7.22 21.11 5.63
CA GLU A 191 -8.42 20.33 5.37
C GLU A 191 -9.33 21.10 4.41
N LEU A 192 -9.83 20.41 3.38
CA LEU A 192 -10.85 20.91 2.47
C LEU A 192 -12.25 20.59 2.97
N GLU A 193 -13.23 21.43 2.64
CA GLU A 193 -14.63 21.08 2.84
C GLU A 193 -15.05 20.01 1.82
N ASN A 194 -15.34 18.80 2.31
CA ASN A 194 -15.67 17.62 1.50
C ASN A 194 -16.86 17.81 0.52
N LYS A 195 -17.76 18.75 0.79
CA LYS A 195 -19.05 18.93 0.08
C LYS A 195 -18.94 19.16 -1.41
N GLU A 196 -17.89 19.82 -1.85
CA GLU A 196 -17.78 20.25 -3.25
C GLU A 196 -17.22 19.16 -4.16
N TYR A 197 -16.46 18.21 -3.61
CA TYR A 197 -15.72 17.22 -4.41
C TYR A 197 -16.16 15.77 -4.12
N PHE A 198 -16.34 15.42 -2.85
CA PHE A 198 -16.69 14.07 -2.40
C PHE A 198 -17.77 14.15 -1.31
N PRO A 199 -19.04 14.44 -1.67
CA PRO A 199 -20.12 14.55 -0.71
C PRO A 199 -20.34 13.28 0.13
N GLU A 200 -19.99 12.12 -0.41
CA GLU A 200 -20.02 10.82 0.27
C GLU A 200 -19.06 10.72 1.47
N PHE A 201 -18.01 11.55 1.52
CA PHE A 201 -17.01 11.53 2.59
C PHE A 201 -17.44 12.28 3.86
N ILE A 202 -18.53 13.04 3.82
CA ILE A 202 -19.03 13.84 4.96
C ILE A 202 -19.69 12.97 6.03
N LYS A 203 -20.30 11.86 5.62
CA LYS A 203 -21.05 11.02 6.56
C LYS A 203 -21.16 9.61 6.05
N THR A 204 -20.19 8.80 6.45
CA THR A 204 -20.19 7.37 6.18
C THR A 204 -21.12 6.66 7.17
N PRO A 205 -21.64 5.47 6.84
CA PRO A 205 -22.52 4.72 7.73
C PRO A 205 -21.80 4.16 8.98
N SER A 206 -20.48 4.02 8.91
CA SER A 206 -19.59 3.57 9.98
C SER A 206 -18.18 4.13 9.76
N PRO A 207 -17.25 4.00 10.73
CA PRO A 207 -15.86 4.37 10.51
C PRO A 207 -15.29 3.59 9.34
N VAL A 208 -14.60 4.30 8.43
CA VAL A 208 -14.02 3.68 7.24
C VAL A 208 -12.63 3.18 7.59
N VAL A 209 -12.48 1.85 7.59
CA VAL A 209 -11.20 1.17 7.87
C VAL A 209 -10.47 0.78 6.59
N TRP A 210 -11.09 0.92 5.43
CA TRP A 210 -10.42 0.66 4.16
C TRP A 210 -11.07 1.47 3.04
N MET A 211 -10.22 2.04 2.20
CA MET A 211 -10.51 2.85 1.03
C MET A 211 -9.59 2.37 -0.07
N ASP A 212 -10.19 2.14 -1.23
CA ASP A 212 -9.48 1.90 -2.48
C ASP A 212 -10.14 2.80 -3.53
N LEU A 213 -9.31 3.54 -4.27
CA LEU A 213 -9.79 4.53 -5.23
C LEU A 213 -9.33 4.13 -6.63
N HIS A 214 -10.30 4.03 -7.54
CA HIS A 214 -10.03 3.64 -8.92
C HIS A 214 -10.62 4.65 -9.90
N PHE A 215 -9.76 5.21 -10.75
CA PHE A 215 -10.18 6.09 -11.85
C PHE A 215 -10.48 5.25 -13.09
N ASN A 216 -11.77 5.15 -13.44
CA ASN A 216 -12.16 4.50 -14.69
C ASN A 216 -11.83 5.42 -15.87
N LYS A 217 -11.13 4.90 -16.89
CA LYS A 217 -10.72 5.66 -18.08
C LYS A 217 -11.90 6.16 -18.91
N ASP A 218 -13.02 5.44 -18.85
CA ASP A 218 -14.20 5.72 -19.69
C ASP A 218 -15.33 6.43 -18.92
N SER A 219 -15.12 6.76 -17.63
CA SER A 219 -16.11 7.36 -16.72
C SER A 219 -17.50 6.70 -16.76
N SER A 220 -17.58 5.44 -17.19
CA SER A 220 -18.80 4.87 -17.76
C SER A 220 -19.77 4.34 -16.71
N GLU A 221 -19.33 4.16 -15.47
CA GLU A 221 -20.12 3.52 -14.42
C GLU A 221 -19.84 4.15 -13.05
N ASP A 222 -20.81 4.93 -12.56
CA ASP A 222 -20.85 5.38 -11.18
C ASP A 222 -21.32 4.24 -10.27
N VAL A 223 -20.41 3.73 -9.44
CA VAL A 223 -20.69 2.64 -8.49
C VAL A 223 -21.81 3.01 -7.50
N LEU A 224 -22.01 4.30 -7.19
CA LEU A 224 -23.09 4.76 -6.32
C LEU A 224 -24.46 4.63 -6.99
N THR A 225 -24.52 4.85 -8.30
CA THR A 225 -25.77 4.77 -9.08
C THR A 225 -26.13 3.34 -9.46
N TYR A 226 -25.14 2.52 -9.87
CA TYR A 226 -25.39 1.17 -10.39
C TYR A 226 -25.13 0.05 -9.37
N GLY A 227 -24.49 0.37 -8.24
CA GLY A 227 -24.21 -0.54 -7.13
C GLY A 227 -23.25 -1.68 -7.48
N LEU A 228 -22.97 -2.53 -6.48
CA LEU A 228 -22.20 -3.79 -6.62
C LEU A 228 -23.14 -4.99 -6.83
N SER A 229 -24.18 -4.83 -7.65
CA SER A 229 -25.23 -5.84 -7.80
C SER A 229 -24.77 -7.12 -8.51
N ASN A 230 -23.69 -7.03 -9.30
CA ASN A 230 -23.06 -8.15 -9.99
C ASN A 230 -21.75 -8.54 -9.31
N TYR A 231 -21.84 -9.30 -8.22
CA TYR A 231 -20.68 -9.82 -7.49
C TYR A 231 -20.59 -11.35 -7.62
N ILE A 232 -19.39 -11.89 -7.46
CA ILE A 232 -19.12 -13.32 -7.37
C ILE A 232 -18.51 -13.59 -6.00
N SER A 233 -18.97 -14.65 -5.34
CA SER A 233 -18.36 -15.11 -4.09
C SER A 233 -17.26 -16.12 -4.37
N LEU A 234 -16.07 -15.88 -3.82
CA LEU A 234 -14.99 -16.85 -3.82
C LEU A 234 -15.35 -18.04 -2.92
N PRO A 235 -14.94 -19.28 -3.27
CA PRO A 235 -15.21 -20.44 -2.44
C PRO A 235 -14.48 -20.27 -1.09
N ARG A 236 -15.22 -20.35 0.00
CA ARG A 236 -14.65 -20.13 1.33
C ARG A 236 -13.80 -21.32 1.78
N HIS A 237 -12.54 -21.06 2.10
CA HIS A 237 -11.60 -22.07 2.62
C HIS A 237 -11.83 -22.35 4.12
N ASP A 238 -11.72 -21.33 4.97
CA ASP A 238 -11.87 -21.41 6.42
C ASP A 238 -12.95 -20.43 6.92
N TYR A 239 -13.68 -20.85 7.95
CA TYR A 239 -14.70 -20.05 8.62
C TYR A 239 -14.17 -19.31 9.85
N THR A 240 -12.97 -19.68 10.33
CA THR A 240 -12.40 -19.13 11.56
C THR A 240 -11.39 -18.01 11.33
N CYS A 241 -10.69 -18.00 10.19
CA CYS A 241 -9.73 -16.95 9.85
C CYS A 241 -10.41 -15.60 9.55
N VAL A 242 -9.72 -14.51 9.91
CA VAL A 242 -10.06 -13.16 9.45
C VAL A 242 -9.21 -12.83 8.23
N LEU A 243 -9.83 -12.31 7.17
CA LEU A 243 -9.12 -11.83 5.98
C LEU A 243 -8.59 -10.43 6.25
N THR A 244 -7.31 -10.20 6.00
CA THR A 244 -6.62 -8.97 6.39
C THR A 244 -6.25 -8.08 5.20
N CYS A 245 -5.94 -8.69 4.05
CA CYS A 245 -5.57 -7.97 2.84
C CYS A 245 -5.87 -8.79 1.59
N CYS A 246 -5.96 -8.10 0.46
CA CYS A 246 -6.22 -8.69 -0.85
C CYS A 246 -5.28 -8.05 -1.88
N GLN A 247 -4.70 -8.86 -2.76
CA GLN A 247 -3.86 -8.39 -3.87
C GLN A 247 -4.27 -9.11 -5.15
N ILE A 248 -4.46 -8.35 -6.23
CA ILE A 248 -4.77 -8.88 -7.56
C ILE A 248 -3.49 -8.83 -8.39
N ALA A 249 -3.07 -9.97 -8.93
CA ALA A 249 -1.81 -10.10 -9.65
C ALA A 249 -1.86 -11.24 -10.65
N ASP A 250 -1.20 -11.08 -11.80
CA ASP A 250 -0.84 -12.17 -12.70
C ASP A 250 0.51 -12.71 -12.21
N ILE A 251 0.47 -13.81 -11.46
CA ILE A 251 1.65 -14.36 -10.77
C ILE A 251 2.37 -15.39 -11.64
N ASP A 252 1.67 -16.14 -12.48
CA ASP A 252 2.31 -17.11 -13.37
C ASP A 252 2.57 -16.60 -14.80
N PHE A 253 2.27 -15.32 -15.04
CA PHE A 253 2.52 -14.62 -16.30
C PHE A 253 1.69 -15.14 -17.49
N ASP A 254 0.56 -15.81 -17.23
CA ASP A 254 -0.34 -16.34 -18.25
C ASP A 254 -1.28 -15.28 -18.86
N GLY A 255 -1.36 -14.10 -18.22
CA GLY A 255 -2.15 -12.95 -18.66
C GLY A 255 -3.53 -12.83 -17.99
N ASP A 256 -4.01 -13.89 -17.34
CA ASP A 256 -5.13 -13.84 -16.41
C ASP A 256 -4.62 -13.44 -15.02
N LYS A 257 -5.48 -12.80 -14.21
CA LYS A 257 -5.09 -12.33 -12.87
C LYS A 257 -5.65 -13.26 -11.79
N GLU A 258 -4.80 -13.65 -10.87
CA GLU A 258 -5.16 -14.33 -9.63
C GLU A 258 -5.57 -13.33 -8.53
N ILE A 259 -6.27 -13.86 -7.52
CA ILE A 259 -6.63 -13.14 -6.31
C ILE A 259 -5.88 -13.77 -5.14
N LEU A 260 -5.04 -12.99 -4.48
CA LEU A 260 -4.27 -13.37 -3.30
C LEU A 260 -4.92 -12.77 -2.07
N ILE A 261 -5.16 -13.58 -1.05
CA ILE A 261 -5.79 -13.15 0.19
C ILE A 261 -4.94 -13.55 1.37
N GLY A 262 -4.47 -12.56 2.12
CA GLY A 262 -3.76 -12.76 3.39
C GLY A 262 -4.75 -12.93 4.53
N ASN A 263 -4.40 -13.77 5.51
CA ASN A 263 -5.28 -14.03 6.64
C ASN A 263 -4.54 -14.09 7.99
N THR A 264 -5.32 -14.11 9.07
CA THR A 264 -4.81 -14.22 10.45
C THR A 264 -4.29 -15.60 10.83
N SER A 265 -4.51 -16.61 9.99
CA SER A 265 -4.08 -18.00 10.21
C SER A 265 -2.69 -18.29 9.65
N GLU A 266 -1.91 -17.25 9.35
CA GLU A 266 -0.52 -17.34 8.86
C GLU A 266 -0.44 -17.87 7.42
N GLU A 267 -1.44 -17.56 6.59
CA GLU A 267 -1.52 -18.08 5.21
C GLU A 267 -1.83 -16.97 4.20
N ILE A 268 -1.35 -17.20 2.96
CA ILE A 268 -1.85 -16.55 1.75
C ILE A 268 -2.63 -17.59 0.94
N MET A 269 -3.89 -17.27 0.64
CA MET A 269 -4.75 -18.05 -0.26
C MET A 269 -4.66 -17.49 -1.68
N LEU A 270 -4.33 -18.35 -2.66
CA LEU A 270 -4.31 -18.01 -4.07
C LEU A 270 -5.55 -18.58 -4.76
N TYR A 271 -6.38 -17.71 -5.32
CA TYR A 271 -7.53 -18.08 -6.13
C TYR A 271 -7.24 -17.83 -7.60
N LYS A 272 -7.48 -18.85 -8.42
CA LYS A 272 -7.39 -18.77 -9.88
C LYS A 272 -8.73 -19.07 -10.53
N ARG A 273 -9.00 -18.45 -11.67
CA ARG A 273 -10.26 -18.64 -12.40
C ARG A 273 -10.13 -19.83 -13.35
N ASP A 274 -10.89 -20.88 -13.09
CA ASP A 274 -11.10 -21.98 -14.03
C ASP A 274 -12.24 -21.61 -14.99
N PRO A 275 -12.09 -21.79 -16.32
CA PRO A 275 -13.13 -21.44 -17.30
C PRO A 275 -14.47 -22.16 -17.08
N ASP A 276 -14.44 -23.40 -16.60
CA ASP A 276 -15.62 -24.24 -16.45
C ASP A 276 -16.22 -24.15 -15.03
N ARG A 277 -15.37 -24.00 -14.02
CA ARG A 277 -15.74 -24.07 -12.60
C ARG A 277 -15.80 -22.70 -11.93
N GLY A 278 -15.32 -21.64 -12.57
CA GLY A 278 -15.19 -20.32 -11.98
C GLY A 278 -13.99 -20.21 -11.03
N TRP A 279 -14.06 -19.31 -10.06
CA TRP A 279 -12.98 -19.11 -9.09
C TRP A 279 -12.78 -20.33 -8.20
N CYS A 280 -11.56 -20.86 -8.17
CA CYS A 280 -11.13 -21.98 -7.36
C CYS A 280 -9.97 -21.56 -6.46
N LEU A 281 -9.93 -22.07 -5.23
CA LEU A 281 -8.73 -22.00 -4.41
C LEU A 281 -7.71 -22.97 -5.00
N GLU A 282 -6.63 -22.44 -5.53
CA GLU A 282 -5.58 -23.22 -6.19
C GLU A 282 -4.49 -23.61 -5.19
N GLU A 283 -4.05 -22.66 -4.36
CA GLU A 283 -2.89 -22.86 -3.49
C GLU A 283 -2.97 -22.11 -2.16
N LEU A 284 -2.29 -22.65 -1.15
CA LEU A 284 -2.04 -22.03 0.15
C LEU A 284 -0.54 -21.92 0.39
N LYS A 285 -0.05 -20.70 0.65
CA LYS A 285 1.32 -20.47 1.11
C LYS A 285 1.34 -20.14 2.59
N LEU A 286 2.06 -20.93 3.38
CA LEU A 286 2.19 -20.75 4.83
C LEU A 286 3.32 -19.78 5.18
N PHE A 287 3.12 -19.03 6.26
CA PHE A 287 4.08 -18.08 6.84
C PHE A 287 4.26 -18.36 8.34
N ALA A 288 5.26 -17.73 8.96
CA ALA A 288 5.57 -17.91 10.37
C ALA A 288 4.77 -16.97 11.32
N SER A 289 3.86 -16.16 10.77
CA SER A 289 3.00 -15.24 11.51
C SER A 289 1.85 -14.72 10.64
N PRO A 290 0.78 -14.18 11.26
CA PRO A 290 -0.36 -13.62 10.54
C PRO A 290 0.02 -12.59 9.47
N ILE A 291 -0.65 -12.65 8.32
CA ILE A 291 -0.46 -11.70 7.23
C ILE A 291 -1.24 -10.43 7.52
N ILE A 292 -0.59 -9.29 7.36
CA ILE A 292 -1.16 -7.97 7.62
C ILE A 292 -1.48 -7.27 6.30
N SER A 293 -0.50 -7.16 5.40
CA SER A 293 -0.65 -6.44 4.13
C SER A 293 0.22 -7.06 3.05
N MET A 294 -0.14 -6.85 1.78
CA MET A 294 0.57 -7.40 0.63
C MET A 294 0.56 -6.41 -0.54
N LYS A 295 1.62 -6.41 -1.33
CA LYS A 295 1.68 -5.68 -2.60
C LYS A 295 2.50 -6.46 -3.62
N TYR A 296 2.01 -6.52 -4.85
CA TYR A 296 2.76 -7.05 -5.99
C TYR A 296 3.30 -5.89 -6.82
N VAL A 297 4.60 -5.64 -6.75
CA VAL A 297 5.25 -4.43 -7.27
C VAL A 297 6.64 -4.76 -7.80
N ASP A 298 7.04 -4.05 -8.84
CA ASP A 298 8.39 -4.11 -9.40
C ASP A 298 9.28 -3.20 -8.56
N VAL A 299 10.13 -3.76 -7.70
CA VAL A 299 10.90 -2.96 -6.73
C VAL A 299 12.16 -2.36 -7.36
N ILE A 300 12.67 -2.95 -8.44
CA ILE A 300 13.94 -2.55 -9.08
C ILE A 300 13.79 -1.99 -10.50
N GLU A 301 12.55 -1.87 -10.99
CA GLU A 301 12.18 -1.38 -12.31
C GLU A 301 12.73 -2.23 -13.48
N ASP A 302 12.84 -3.54 -13.28
CA ASP A 302 13.29 -4.48 -14.32
C ASP A 302 12.13 -5.09 -15.14
N GLY A 303 10.88 -4.79 -14.75
CA GLY A 303 9.64 -5.27 -15.35
C GLY A 303 9.09 -6.55 -14.71
N VAL A 304 9.86 -7.23 -13.86
CA VAL A 304 9.39 -8.35 -13.05
C VAL A 304 8.92 -7.81 -11.71
N LYS A 305 7.85 -8.39 -11.15
CA LYS A 305 7.27 -7.93 -9.90
C LYS A 305 7.56 -8.91 -8.77
N GLU A 306 7.83 -8.35 -7.61
CA GLU A 306 7.97 -9.05 -6.34
C GLU A 306 6.67 -8.98 -5.54
N LEU A 307 6.41 -10.05 -4.78
CA LEU A 307 5.35 -10.04 -3.78
C LEU A 307 5.96 -9.63 -2.43
N VAL A 308 5.68 -8.39 -2.02
CA VAL A 308 6.04 -7.84 -0.71
C VAL A 308 4.92 -8.14 0.28
N VAL A 309 5.24 -8.82 1.37
CA VAL A 309 4.27 -9.27 2.38
C VAL A 309 4.67 -8.73 3.74
N LEU A 310 3.82 -7.88 4.33
CA LEU A 310 3.93 -7.49 5.73
C LEU A 310 3.20 -8.52 6.60
N SER A 311 3.93 -9.14 7.53
CA SER A 311 3.40 -10.01 8.57
C SER A 311 3.53 -9.36 9.95
N MET A 312 2.95 -9.96 10.99
CA MET A 312 3.09 -9.45 12.36
C MET A 312 4.53 -9.37 12.87
N LYS A 313 5.46 -10.14 12.30
CA LYS A 313 6.86 -10.20 12.74
C LYS A 313 7.81 -9.42 11.84
N GLY A 314 7.45 -9.18 10.59
CA GLY A 314 8.38 -8.58 9.65
C GLY A 314 7.84 -8.45 8.24
N VAL A 315 8.74 -8.12 7.33
CA VAL A 315 8.45 -7.91 5.90
C VAL A 315 9.15 -9.01 5.12
N HIS A 316 8.39 -9.77 4.35
CA HIS A 316 8.86 -10.81 3.47
C HIS A 316 8.89 -10.28 2.04
N PHE A 317 9.96 -10.62 1.32
CA PHE A 317 10.14 -10.29 -0.08
C PHE A 317 10.23 -11.59 -0.85
N LEU A 318 9.25 -11.82 -1.72
CA LEU A 318 9.16 -13.02 -2.52
C LEU A 318 9.43 -12.65 -3.97
N GLN A 319 10.48 -13.24 -4.53
CA GLN A 319 10.91 -13.07 -5.91
C GLN A 319 10.59 -14.35 -6.69
N HIS A 320 10.25 -14.21 -7.96
CA HIS A 320 10.08 -15.36 -8.86
C HIS A 320 11.40 -16.10 -9.08
N ASP A 321 11.32 -17.42 -9.22
CA ASP A 321 12.46 -18.23 -9.63
C ASP A 321 12.95 -17.78 -11.01
N PHE A 322 14.25 -17.53 -11.13
CA PHE A 322 14.85 -17.07 -12.38
C PHE A 322 14.55 -18.01 -13.56
N SER A 323 14.58 -19.33 -13.34
CA SER A 323 14.33 -20.32 -14.40
C SER A 323 12.88 -20.27 -14.88
N PHE A 324 11.94 -19.96 -13.97
CA PHE A 324 10.54 -19.79 -14.30
C PHE A 324 10.32 -18.53 -15.15
N VAL A 325 10.93 -17.41 -14.74
CA VAL A 325 10.86 -16.15 -15.51
C VAL A 325 11.49 -16.32 -16.90
N ASP A 326 12.68 -16.91 -17.00
CA ASP A 326 13.39 -17.14 -18.27
C ASP A 326 12.56 -17.99 -19.24
N LYS A 327 11.91 -19.04 -18.74
CA LYS A 327 11.00 -19.87 -19.52
C LYS A 327 9.77 -19.07 -19.99
N ALA A 328 9.11 -18.35 -19.10
CA ALA A 328 7.92 -17.57 -19.44
C ALA A 328 8.23 -16.49 -20.50
N LEU A 329 9.39 -15.83 -20.39
CA LEU A 329 9.87 -14.86 -21.37
C LEU A 329 10.19 -15.52 -22.71
N SER A 330 10.88 -16.67 -22.70
CA SER A 330 11.22 -17.42 -23.91
C SER A 330 9.96 -17.85 -24.66
N ASP A 331 8.97 -18.37 -23.97
CA ASP A 331 7.69 -18.80 -24.55
C ASP A 331 6.93 -17.61 -25.15
N LYS A 332 6.97 -16.42 -24.53
CA LYS A 332 6.39 -15.21 -25.10
C LYS A 332 7.09 -14.78 -26.38
N ILE A 333 8.43 -14.78 -26.42
CA ILE A 333 9.20 -14.38 -27.61
C ILE A 333 8.93 -15.29 -28.79
N VAL A 334 8.83 -16.61 -28.58
CA VAL A 334 8.58 -17.59 -29.65
C VAL A 334 7.19 -17.44 -30.28
N ASN A 335 6.22 -16.89 -29.53
CA ASN A 335 4.84 -16.72 -29.98
C ASN A 335 4.56 -15.35 -30.65
N PHE A 336 5.58 -14.51 -30.85
CA PHE A 336 5.52 -13.26 -31.65
C PHE A 336 6.05 -13.46 -33.08
#